data_AF-A0A704C333-F1
#
_entry.id   AF-A0A704C333-F1
#
_cell.length_a   1.000
_cell.length_b   1.000
_cell.length_c   1.000
_cell.angle_alpha   90.00
_cell.angle_beta   90.00
_cell.angle_gamma   90.00
#
_symmetry.space_group_name_H-M   'P 1'
#
loop_
_entity.id
_entity.type
_entity.pdbx_description
1 polymer ?
#
loop_
_entity_poly.entity_id
_entity_poly.type
_entity_poly.pdbx_seq_one_letter_code
_entity_poly.pdbx_strand_id
1 'polypeptide(L)'
;NGGNGGVGGDGIIVSKNNVQITNLSTVVGGNGGSGGVAGSAGLAGAGGKGGNGGDVPIGSPTTRGKRGEDGAFGENGINGRVGNGGAGGTAINISADGVILLNQGKVLGGTPGSINAQPGEAIVVSGKNSHIINDIGGEIRSSGLNGKAVEYEAGADNGIFEMRTNSIVGVVDATKISNSKLVLGGNTAKENSTFIASKIGNGRQYQGFSNYEVNTSEGSTWNLIGETTALTPWTVTEGTLAIVSDHSLGSTDGALTLNGGVLQTVLNVNSDRRFNLTAESLNGGILTDGDLTLTNVISGVGGLKKTGNATLILGGQNDYTGRTIISSGNLFLTGEGGIEHSESVELSKGTSLNISSTT
;
A
#
# COMPACT_ATOMS: atom_id res chain seq x y z
N ASN A 1 -36.54 -16.10 -21.33
CA ASN A 1 -35.12 -16.03 -20.91
C ASN A 1 -35.02 -16.47 -19.47
N GLY A 2 -33.97 -17.23 -19.10
CA GLY A 2 -33.66 -17.52 -17.70
C GLY A 2 -33.58 -16.25 -16.86
N GLY A 3 -34.12 -16.27 -15.65
CA GLY A 3 -34.02 -15.15 -14.71
C GLY A 3 -32.56 -14.90 -14.31
N ASN A 4 -32.16 -13.65 -14.14
CA ASN A 4 -30.81 -13.36 -13.63
C ASN A 4 -30.72 -13.76 -12.16
N GLY A 5 -29.56 -14.24 -11.72
CA GLY A 5 -29.30 -14.49 -10.30
C GLY A 5 -29.18 -13.20 -9.50
N GLY A 6 -29.54 -13.28 -8.21
CA GLY A 6 -29.45 -12.18 -7.26
C GLY A 6 -28.01 -11.85 -6.89
N VAL A 7 -27.73 -10.59 -6.58
CA VAL A 7 -26.42 -10.17 -6.07
C VAL A 7 -26.24 -10.68 -4.64
N GLY A 8 -25.07 -11.20 -4.30
CA GLY A 8 -24.73 -11.57 -2.92
C GLY A 8 -24.70 -10.35 -1.99
N GLY A 9 -25.11 -10.52 -0.74
CA GLY A 9 -25.12 -9.43 0.24
C GLY A 9 -23.73 -9.11 0.79
N ASP A 10 -23.59 -7.93 1.38
CA ASP A 10 -22.31 -7.55 1.99
C ASP A 10 -22.08 -8.32 3.31
N GLY A 11 -20.84 -8.69 3.59
CA GLY A 11 -20.48 -9.36 4.84
C GLY A 11 -20.63 -8.45 6.06
N ILE A 12 -20.04 -7.26 5.97
CA ILE A 12 -20.08 -6.19 6.98
C ILE A 12 -20.31 -4.86 6.27
N ILE A 13 -21.17 -4.02 6.84
CA ILE A 13 -21.32 -2.61 6.45
C ILE A 13 -20.85 -1.73 7.61
N VAL A 14 -20.04 -0.72 7.28
CA VAL A 14 -19.51 0.27 8.22
C VAL A 14 -20.05 1.64 7.84
N SER A 15 -21.10 2.06 8.55
CA SER A 15 -21.87 3.29 8.28
C SER A 15 -21.68 4.39 9.31
N LYS A 16 -20.80 4.19 10.31
CA LYS A 16 -20.51 5.18 11.35
C LYS A 16 -19.10 5.74 11.22
N ASN A 17 -19.00 7.07 11.30
CA ASN A 17 -17.73 7.79 11.19
C ASN A 17 -16.81 7.56 12.40
N ASN A 18 -15.50 7.68 12.18
CA ASN A 18 -14.46 7.68 13.19
C ASN A 18 -14.46 6.43 14.08
N VAL A 19 -14.59 5.25 13.46
CA VAL A 19 -14.59 3.97 14.17
C VAL A 19 -13.36 3.15 13.81
N GLN A 20 -12.87 2.40 14.80
CA GLN A 20 -11.87 1.36 14.59
C GLN A 20 -12.55 -0.01 14.58
N ILE A 21 -12.16 -0.84 13.62
CA ILE A 21 -12.62 -2.22 13.46
C ILE A 21 -11.39 -3.11 13.49
N THR A 22 -11.48 -4.21 14.23
CA THR A 22 -10.45 -5.25 14.23
C THR A 22 -11.05 -6.53 13.71
N ASN A 23 -10.57 -6.99 12.57
CA ASN A 23 -10.94 -8.29 12.02
C ASN A 23 -10.00 -9.38 12.55
N LEU A 24 -10.54 -10.27 13.40
CA LEU A 24 -9.79 -11.40 13.96
C LEU A 24 -10.22 -12.75 13.35
N SER A 25 -11.19 -12.76 12.45
CA SER A 25 -11.78 -13.99 11.89
C SER A 25 -11.97 -13.88 10.37
N THR A 26 -12.81 -14.74 9.80
CA THR A 26 -13.12 -14.70 8.36
C THR A 26 -14.37 -13.86 8.13
N VAL A 27 -14.26 -12.84 7.30
CA VAL A 27 -15.36 -12.05 6.74
C VAL A 27 -15.51 -12.41 5.28
N VAL A 28 -16.71 -12.79 4.86
CA VAL A 28 -17.00 -13.20 3.48
C VAL A 28 -18.19 -12.43 2.94
N GLY A 29 -18.09 -11.90 1.72
CA GLY A 29 -19.26 -11.43 0.98
C GLY A 29 -20.19 -12.60 0.60
N GLY A 30 -21.49 -12.36 0.49
CA GLY A 30 -22.43 -13.37 0.03
C GLY A 30 -22.13 -13.79 -1.41
N ASN A 31 -22.38 -15.04 -1.77
CA ASN A 31 -22.25 -15.47 -3.16
C ASN A 31 -23.34 -14.85 -4.02
N GLY A 32 -23.07 -14.62 -5.30
CA GLY A 32 -24.13 -14.32 -6.25
C GLY A 32 -24.99 -15.55 -6.51
N GLY A 33 -26.29 -15.37 -6.65
CA GLY A 33 -27.20 -16.44 -7.07
C GLY A 33 -26.89 -16.89 -8.49
N SER A 34 -27.03 -18.18 -8.80
CA SER A 34 -26.93 -18.64 -10.19
C SER A 34 -28.09 -18.11 -11.03
N GLY A 35 -27.88 -17.91 -12.32
CA GLY A 35 -28.98 -17.59 -13.24
C GLY A 35 -29.88 -18.80 -13.50
N GLY A 36 -31.14 -18.56 -13.84
CA GLY A 36 -32.10 -19.60 -14.16
C GLY A 36 -31.78 -20.35 -15.45
N VAL A 37 -32.09 -21.65 -15.46
CA VAL A 37 -31.99 -22.55 -16.62
C VAL A 37 -33.15 -22.28 -17.59
N ALA A 38 -33.00 -22.65 -18.87
CA ALA A 38 -34.02 -22.52 -19.91
C ALA A 38 -35.06 -23.68 -19.90
N GLY A 39 -36.38 -23.37 -19.97
CA GLY A 39 -37.53 -24.31 -20.08
C GLY A 39 -38.65 -23.83 -21.06
N SER A 40 -39.93 -24.26 -20.94
CA SER A 40 -41.05 -24.05 -21.95
C SER A 40 -42.31 -23.25 -21.47
N ALA A 41 -42.69 -22.13 -22.16
CA ALA A 41 -43.57 -20.94 -21.83
C ALA A 41 -43.50 -20.11 -20.47
N GLY A 42 -43.00 -18.83 -20.46
CA GLY A 42 -43.04 -17.85 -19.31
C GLY A 42 -41.86 -16.84 -19.16
N LEU A 43 -42.12 -15.59 -18.71
CA LEU A 43 -41.09 -14.61 -18.28
C LEU A 43 -40.58 -14.97 -16.87
N ALA A 44 -39.29 -15.26 -16.69
CA ALA A 44 -38.72 -15.52 -15.36
C ALA A 44 -38.35 -14.23 -14.62
N GLY A 45 -38.57 -14.21 -13.30
CA GLY A 45 -38.13 -13.14 -12.41
C GLY A 45 -36.61 -13.11 -12.22
N ALA A 46 -36.06 -11.93 -11.95
CA ALA A 46 -34.71 -11.83 -11.41
C ALA A 46 -34.69 -12.34 -9.95
N GLY A 47 -33.69 -13.13 -9.60
CA GLY A 47 -33.42 -13.52 -8.22
C GLY A 47 -33.21 -12.29 -7.35
N GLY A 48 -33.82 -12.28 -6.16
CA GLY A 48 -33.66 -11.21 -5.18
C GLY A 48 -32.21 -11.06 -4.70
N LYS A 49 -31.81 -9.85 -4.31
CA LYS A 49 -30.51 -9.62 -3.67
C LYS A 49 -30.43 -10.37 -2.33
N GLY A 50 -29.27 -10.95 -2.04
CA GLY A 50 -28.95 -11.54 -0.74
C GLY A 50 -28.96 -10.47 0.35
N GLY A 51 -29.42 -10.83 1.54
CA GLY A 51 -29.35 -9.98 2.72
C GLY A 51 -27.91 -9.73 3.21
N ASN A 52 -27.70 -8.67 3.97
CA ASN A 52 -26.39 -8.36 4.53
C ASN A 52 -26.09 -9.25 5.77
N GLY A 53 -24.83 -9.62 5.98
CA GLY A 53 -24.37 -10.49 7.08
C GLY A 53 -24.41 -9.87 8.48
N GLY A 54 -24.87 -8.62 8.56
CA GLY A 54 -25.08 -7.83 9.76
C GLY A 54 -24.15 -6.63 9.88
N ASP A 55 -24.62 -5.58 10.56
CA ASP A 55 -23.81 -4.42 10.93
C ASP A 55 -22.86 -4.79 12.09
N VAL A 56 -21.65 -4.21 12.11
CA VAL A 56 -20.72 -4.36 13.25
C VAL A 56 -20.96 -3.23 14.26
N PRO A 57 -21.35 -3.53 15.52
CA PRO A 57 -21.36 -2.54 16.58
C PRO A 57 -19.95 -2.00 16.84
N ILE A 58 -19.86 -0.69 17.05
CA ILE A 58 -18.63 0.08 17.29
C ILE A 58 -17.69 -0.62 18.27
N GLY A 59 -16.41 -0.73 17.92
CA GLY A 59 -15.36 -1.19 18.84
C GLY A 59 -15.42 -2.67 19.23
N SER A 60 -16.31 -3.46 18.64
CA SER A 60 -16.33 -4.91 18.87
C SER A 60 -15.40 -5.61 17.88
N PRO A 61 -14.44 -6.43 18.35
CA PRO A 61 -13.68 -7.31 17.44
C PRO A 61 -14.63 -8.28 16.73
N THR A 62 -14.36 -8.64 15.47
CA THR A 62 -15.08 -9.71 14.77
C THR A 62 -14.54 -11.08 15.25
N THR A 63 -14.86 -11.46 16.48
CA THR A 63 -14.40 -12.73 17.09
C THR A 63 -15.14 -13.96 16.56
N ARG A 64 -16.21 -13.77 15.79
CA ARG A 64 -16.96 -14.81 15.07
C ARG A 64 -17.07 -14.42 13.61
N GLY A 65 -16.93 -15.40 12.72
CA GLY A 65 -16.99 -15.19 11.27
C GLY A 65 -18.28 -14.50 10.85
N LYS A 66 -18.16 -13.55 9.92
CA LYS A 66 -19.28 -12.80 9.35
C LYS A 66 -19.40 -13.15 7.87
N ARG A 67 -20.61 -13.44 7.41
CA ARG A 67 -20.88 -13.82 6.02
C ARG A 67 -22.12 -13.08 5.54
N GLY A 68 -22.03 -12.41 4.40
CA GLY A 68 -23.19 -11.86 3.70
C GLY A 68 -24.10 -12.99 3.21
N GLU A 69 -25.41 -12.81 3.23
CA GLU A 69 -26.32 -13.82 2.71
C GLU A 69 -26.14 -13.96 1.20
N ASP A 70 -26.24 -15.19 0.71
CA ASP A 70 -26.13 -15.47 -0.71
C ASP A 70 -27.32 -14.83 -1.48
N GLY A 71 -27.04 -14.35 -2.69
CA GLY A 71 -28.04 -13.88 -3.62
C GLY A 71 -28.97 -15.01 -4.02
N ALA A 72 -30.27 -14.72 -4.10
CA ALA A 72 -31.23 -15.74 -4.48
C ALA A 72 -30.99 -16.21 -5.92
N PHE A 73 -31.22 -17.50 -6.18
CA PHE A 73 -31.14 -18.05 -7.53
C PHE A 73 -32.13 -17.33 -8.46
N GLY A 74 -31.70 -17.09 -9.69
CA GLY A 74 -32.57 -16.63 -10.75
C GLY A 74 -33.58 -17.71 -11.09
N GLU A 75 -34.84 -17.33 -11.27
CA GLU A 75 -35.87 -18.32 -11.58
C GLU A 75 -35.66 -18.93 -12.96
N ASN A 76 -35.92 -20.22 -13.09
CA ASN A 76 -35.82 -20.92 -14.37
C ASN A 76 -36.79 -20.26 -15.35
N GLY A 77 -36.21 -19.71 -16.40
CA GLY A 77 -36.94 -19.01 -17.41
C GLY A 77 -37.05 -19.87 -18.63
N ILE A 78 -37.87 -19.40 -19.54
CA ILE A 78 -38.53 -20.35 -20.36
C ILE A 78 -38.54 -19.78 -21.80
N ASN A 79 -37.79 -20.44 -22.67
CA ASN A 79 -37.21 -20.01 -23.96
C ASN A 79 -36.19 -18.88 -23.87
N GLY A 80 -34.98 -19.17 -24.38
CA GLY A 80 -33.88 -18.22 -24.55
C GLY A 80 -32.68 -18.48 -23.64
N ARG A 81 -31.64 -17.67 -23.84
CA ARG A 81 -30.31 -17.77 -23.21
C ARG A 81 -30.41 -17.99 -21.70
N VAL A 82 -29.50 -18.81 -21.15
CA VAL A 82 -29.32 -19.01 -19.70
C VAL A 82 -29.24 -17.64 -19.01
N GLY A 83 -29.94 -17.47 -17.89
CA GLY A 83 -29.86 -16.24 -17.10
C GLY A 83 -28.44 -15.98 -16.64
N ASN A 84 -28.03 -14.71 -16.53
CA ASN A 84 -26.71 -14.41 -15.99
C ASN A 84 -26.72 -14.69 -14.48
N GLY A 85 -25.61 -15.19 -13.93
CA GLY A 85 -25.44 -15.25 -12.48
C GLY A 85 -25.40 -13.85 -11.89
N GLY A 86 -25.73 -13.73 -10.60
CA GLY A 86 -25.57 -12.50 -9.85
C GLY A 86 -24.11 -12.25 -9.48
N ALA A 87 -23.76 -11.00 -9.21
CA ALA A 87 -22.45 -10.66 -8.69
C ALA A 87 -22.27 -11.19 -7.26
N GLY A 88 -21.03 -11.47 -6.87
CA GLY A 88 -20.70 -11.71 -5.47
C GLY A 88 -20.82 -10.42 -4.65
N GLY A 89 -21.15 -10.55 -3.37
CA GLY A 89 -21.21 -9.44 -2.43
C GLY A 89 -19.83 -9.01 -1.94
N THR A 90 -19.75 -7.80 -1.39
CA THR A 90 -18.51 -7.28 -0.82
C THR A 90 -18.29 -7.87 0.57
N ALA A 91 -17.07 -8.22 0.94
CA ALA A 91 -16.85 -8.71 2.31
C ALA A 91 -17.02 -7.59 3.35
N ILE A 92 -16.36 -6.44 3.14
CA ILE A 92 -16.46 -5.27 4.01
C ILE A 92 -16.74 -4.02 3.15
N ASN A 93 -17.87 -3.37 3.41
CA ASN A 93 -18.27 -2.12 2.75
C ASN A 93 -18.16 -0.96 3.75
N ILE A 94 -17.26 -0.01 3.47
CA ILE A 94 -16.95 1.14 4.32
C ILE A 94 -17.52 2.41 3.69
N SER A 95 -18.71 2.81 4.12
CA SER A 95 -19.40 4.00 3.61
C SER A 95 -19.19 5.24 4.48
N ALA A 96 -18.51 5.09 5.62
CA ALA A 96 -18.30 6.15 6.61
C ALA A 96 -16.87 6.72 6.61
N ASP A 97 -16.75 7.98 7.04
CA ASP A 97 -15.47 8.69 7.10
C ASP A 97 -14.63 8.30 8.33
N GLY A 98 -13.30 8.35 8.22
CA GLY A 98 -12.39 8.19 9.35
C GLY A 98 -12.34 6.77 9.91
N VAL A 99 -12.64 5.76 9.10
CA VAL A 99 -12.64 4.35 9.52
C VAL A 99 -11.23 3.79 9.52
N ILE A 100 -10.83 3.17 10.63
CA ILE A 100 -9.59 2.38 10.71
C ILE A 100 -9.96 0.90 10.73
N LEU A 101 -9.54 0.15 9.72
CA LEU A 101 -9.69 -1.31 9.68
C LEU A 101 -8.34 -1.97 9.95
N LEU A 102 -8.23 -2.69 11.05
CA LEU A 102 -7.11 -3.57 11.35
C LEU A 102 -7.48 -5.01 10.99
N ASN A 103 -6.92 -5.54 9.90
CA ASN A 103 -7.17 -6.92 9.47
C ASN A 103 -6.07 -7.87 9.94
N GLN A 104 -6.41 -8.78 10.85
CA GLN A 104 -5.57 -9.89 11.31
C GLN A 104 -6.18 -11.26 10.96
N GLY A 105 -7.34 -11.26 10.28
CA GLY A 105 -8.06 -12.44 9.83
C GLY A 105 -8.17 -12.49 8.30
N LYS A 106 -9.22 -13.11 7.78
CA LYS A 106 -9.47 -13.21 6.34
C LYS A 106 -10.59 -12.28 5.90
N VAL A 107 -10.41 -11.59 4.79
CA VAL A 107 -11.43 -10.78 4.14
C VAL A 107 -11.57 -11.26 2.71
N LEU A 108 -12.70 -11.88 2.39
CA LEU A 108 -12.91 -12.63 1.16
C LEU A 108 -14.14 -12.09 0.42
N GLY A 109 -13.96 -11.61 -0.80
CA GLY A 109 -15.09 -11.25 -1.65
C GLY A 109 -16.02 -12.45 -1.92
N GLY A 110 -17.31 -12.19 -2.14
CA GLY A 110 -18.27 -13.23 -2.48
C GLY A 110 -18.02 -13.82 -3.85
N THR A 111 -18.27 -15.11 -4.06
CA THR A 111 -18.10 -15.72 -5.39
C THR A 111 -19.23 -15.28 -6.33
N PRO A 112 -18.96 -15.09 -7.64
CA PRO A 112 -20.01 -14.77 -8.58
C PRO A 112 -20.90 -16.01 -8.85
N GLY A 113 -22.19 -15.78 -9.10
CA GLY A 113 -23.14 -16.86 -9.41
C GLY A 113 -22.96 -17.48 -10.79
N SER A 114 -22.09 -16.92 -11.64
CA SER A 114 -21.63 -17.51 -12.91
C SER A 114 -20.27 -16.94 -13.33
N ILE A 115 -19.61 -17.59 -14.29
CA ILE A 115 -18.30 -17.14 -14.81
C ILE A 115 -18.32 -15.75 -15.50
N ASN A 116 -19.49 -15.26 -15.89
CA ASN A 116 -19.67 -13.96 -16.54
C ASN A 116 -20.13 -12.86 -15.57
N ALA A 117 -20.43 -13.23 -14.32
CA ALA A 117 -20.85 -12.28 -13.30
C ALA A 117 -19.63 -11.73 -12.55
N GLN A 118 -19.77 -10.52 -12.01
CA GLN A 118 -18.66 -9.87 -11.33
C GLN A 118 -18.36 -10.57 -10.00
N PRO A 119 -17.09 -10.91 -9.71
CA PRO A 119 -16.70 -11.37 -8.39
C PRO A 119 -16.95 -10.26 -7.37
N GLY A 120 -17.31 -10.65 -6.16
CA GLY A 120 -17.35 -9.73 -5.04
C GLY A 120 -15.95 -9.21 -4.72
N GLU A 121 -15.88 -7.94 -4.38
CA GLU A 121 -14.66 -7.31 -3.89
C GLU A 121 -14.45 -7.65 -2.41
N ALA A 122 -13.20 -7.65 -1.95
CA ALA A 122 -12.97 -7.96 -0.54
C ALA A 122 -13.34 -6.75 0.34
N ILE A 123 -12.89 -5.55 -0.05
CA ILE A 123 -13.17 -4.31 0.66
C ILE A 123 -13.54 -3.21 -0.35
N VAL A 124 -14.64 -2.51 -0.10
CA VAL A 124 -15.04 -1.30 -0.83
C VAL A 124 -15.05 -0.13 0.15
N VAL A 125 -14.50 1.01 -0.25
CA VAL A 125 -14.40 2.22 0.57
C VAL A 125 -14.96 3.42 -0.18
N SER A 126 -16.03 4.02 0.35
CA SER A 126 -16.64 5.25 -0.18
C SER A 126 -16.43 6.45 0.76
N GLY A 127 -16.06 6.21 2.02
CA GLY A 127 -15.80 7.24 3.02
C GLY A 127 -14.36 7.77 3.04
N LYS A 128 -14.20 9.06 3.35
CA LYS A 128 -12.92 9.77 3.39
C LYS A 128 -12.05 9.35 4.57
N ASN A 129 -10.74 9.59 4.47
CA ASN A 129 -9.78 9.40 5.57
C ASN A 129 -9.80 7.96 6.13
N SER A 130 -10.13 6.97 5.29
CA SER A 130 -10.14 5.57 5.69
C SER A 130 -8.70 5.04 5.74
N HIS A 131 -8.39 4.24 6.75
CA HIS A 131 -7.09 3.60 6.93
C HIS A 131 -7.26 2.08 7.03
N ILE A 132 -6.87 1.37 5.98
CA ILE A 132 -6.95 -0.08 5.88
C ILE A 132 -5.58 -0.68 6.14
N ILE A 133 -5.45 -1.41 7.24
CA ILE A 133 -4.22 -2.05 7.69
C ILE A 133 -4.35 -3.56 7.49
N ASN A 134 -3.57 -4.14 6.60
CA ASN A 134 -3.42 -5.60 6.52
C ASN A 134 -2.25 -6.05 7.40
N ASP A 135 -2.57 -6.53 8.59
CA ASP A 135 -1.64 -6.87 9.66
C ASP A 135 -1.21 -8.35 9.61
N ILE A 136 -0.29 -8.76 10.47
CA ILE A 136 0.22 -10.14 10.54
C ILE A 136 -0.94 -11.13 10.75
N GLY A 137 -0.96 -12.19 9.93
CA GLY A 137 -2.07 -13.17 9.87
C GLY A 137 -3.25 -12.73 9.00
N GLY A 138 -3.29 -11.45 8.61
CA GLY A 138 -4.28 -10.87 7.72
C GLY A 138 -4.15 -11.34 6.27
N GLU A 139 -5.26 -11.73 5.66
CA GLU A 139 -5.40 -12.00 4.23
C GLU A 139 -6.56 -11.17 3.66
N ILE A 140 -6.32 -10.43 2.58
CA ILE A 140 -7.36 -9.76 1.80
C ILE A 140 -7.34 -10.35 0.40
N ARG A 141 -8.46 -10.96 0.00
CA ARG A 141 -8.55 -11.70 -1.26
C ARG A 141 -9.85 -11.40 -1.97
N SER A 142 -9.75 -10.94 -3.22
CA SER A 142 -10.88 -10.95 -4.14
C SER A 142 -11.19 -12.36 -4.61
N SER A 143 -12.45 -12.65 -4.93
CA SER A 143 -12.88 -14.00 -5.35
C SER A 143 -12.60 -14.32 -6.82
N GLY A 144 -12.06 -13.38 -7.60
CA GLY A 144 -11.75 -13.55 -9.02
C GLY A 144 -10.37 -13.01 -9.41
N LEU A 145 -9.80 -13.57 -10.49
CA LEU A 145 -8.43 -13.26 -10.94
C LEU A 145 -8.17 -11.77 -11.25
N ASN A 146 -9.22 -11.00 -11.53
CA ASN A 146 -9.18 -9.55 -11.78
C ASN A 146 -9.99 -8.73 -10.76
N GLY A 147 -10.46 -9.37 -9.67
CA GLY A 147 -11.27 -8.69 -8.66
C GLY A 147 -10.41 -7.77 -7.80
N LYS A 148 -11.03 -6.71 -7.27
CA LYS A 148 -10.36 -5.78 -6.37
C LYS A 148 -10.31 -6.36 -4.96
N ALA A 149 -9.11 -6.44 -4.41
CA ALA A 149 -8.90 -6.72 -3.01
C ALA A 149 -9.37 -5.52 -2.18
N VAL A 150 -9.07 -4.31 -2.63
CA VAL A 150 -9.59 -3.06 -2.06
C VAL A 150 -9.92 -2.11 -3.18
N GLU A 151 -11.16 -1.59 -3.21
CA GLU A 151 -11.55 -0.47 -4.05
C GLU A 151 -11.79 0.77 -3.21
N TYR A 152 -11.10 1.87 -3.54
CA TYR A 152 -11.51 3.20 -3.11
C TYR A 152 -12.38 3.82 -4.20
N GLU A 153 -13.63 4.10 -3.86
CA GLU A 153 -14.59 4.74 -4.76
C GLU A 153 -14.37 6.26 -4.84
N ALA A 154 -14.94 6.88 -5.86
CA ALA A 154 -14.89 8.33 -6.00
C ALA A 154 -15.50 9.03 -4.77
N GLY A 155 -14.73 9.93 -4.16
CA GLY A 155 -15.12 10.64 -2.94
C GLY A 155 -14.45 10.12 -1.66
N ALA A 156 -13.80 8.95 -1.69
CA ALA A 156 -13.04 8.39 -0.57
C ALA A 156 -11.62 8.97 -0.43
N ASP A 157 -11.48 10.29 -0.57
CA ASP A 157 -10.20 11.01 -0.52
C ASP A 157 -9.42 10.75 0.77
N ASN A 158 -8.10 10.90 0.71
CA ASN A 158 -7.16 10.63 1.80
C ASN A 158 -7.17 9.17 2.28
N GLY A 159 -7.52 8.22 1.42
CA GLY A 159 -7.46 6.79 1.70
C GLY A 159 -6.02 6.30 1.91
N ILE A 160 -5.80 5.54 2.98
CA ILE A 160 -4.51 4.95 3.33
C ILE A 160 -4.63 3.44 3.30
N PHE A 161 -3.76 2.78 2.53
CA PHE A 161 -3.57 1.34 2.61
C PHE A 161 -2.20 1.04 3.23
N GLU A 162 -2.21 0.43 4.42
CA GLU A 162 -1.00 0.00 5.13
C GLU A 162 -0.83 -1.51 5.02
N MET A 163 0.33 -1.93 4.53
CA MET A 163 0.76 -3.31 4.52
C MET A 163 1.76 -3.57 5.63
N ARG A 164 1.45 -4.55 6.49
CA ARG A 164 2.41 -5.14 7.45
C ARG A 164 2.74 -6.60 7.09
N THR A 165 2.05 -7.17 6.10
CA THR A 165 2.30 -8.49 5.52
C THR A 165 1.91 -8.54 4.03
N ASN A 166 2.46 -9.52 3.30
CA ASN A 166 2.34 -9.66 1.84
C ASN A 166 1.14 -10.49 1.33
N SER A 167 0.12 -10.73 2.16
CA SER A 167 -1.00 -11.62 1.84
C SER A 167 -2.18 -10.87 1.19
N ILE A 168 -1.95 -10.30 0.00
CA ILE A 168 -2.97 -9.61 -0.80
C ILE A 168 -3.14 -10.33 -2.14
N VAL A 169 -4.38 -10.71 -2.47
CA VAL A 169 -4.74 -11.31 -3.75
C VAL A 169 -5.84 -10.49 -4.42
N GLY A 170 -5.52 -9.89 -5.55
CA GLY A 170 -6.36 -8.90 -6.24
C GLY A 170 -5.73 -7.51 -6.21
N VAL A 171 -6.41 -6.56 -6.88
CA VAL A 171 -5.96 -5.18 -7.03
C VAL A 171 -6.35 -4.33 -5.83
N VAL A 172 -5.44 -3.48 -5.36
CA VAL A 172 -5.69 -2.38 -4.45
C VAL A 172 -5.75 -1.10 -5.29
N ASP A 173 -6.96 -0.58 -5.47
CA ASP A 173 -7.29 0.44 -6.46
C ASP A 173 -7.64 1.78 -5.80
N ALA A 174 -6.71 2.74 -5.87
CA ALA A 174 -6.88 4.11 -5.42
C ALA A 174 -7.02 5.10 -6.58
N THR A 175 -7.27 4.64 -7.81
CA THR A 175 -7.27 5.50 -9.02
C THR A 175 -8.37 6.57 -9.06
N LYS A 176 -9.41 6.43 -8.23
CA LYS A 176 -10.56 7.32 -8.16
C LYS A 176 -10.50 8.36 -7.03
N ILE A 177 -9.43 8.36 -6.23
CA ILE A 177 -9.32 9.22 -5.04
C ILE A 177 -8.09 10.13 -5.11
N SER A 178 -8.15 11.24 -4.37
CA SER A 178 -7.04 12.17 -4.21
C SER A 178 -6.31 11.95 -2.88
N ASN A 179 -5.03 12.35 -2.86
CA ASN A 179 -4.16 12.26 -1.68
C ASN A 179 -4.09 10.86 -1.06
N SER A 180 -4.10 9.83 -1.90
CA SER A 180 -4.00 8.43 -1.52
C SER A 180 -2.58 8.12 -1.01
N LYS A 181 -2.48 7.17 -0.07
CA LYS A 181 -1.18 6.75 0.48
C LYS A 181 -1.06 5.23 0.56
N LEU A 182 0.06 4.71 0.06
CA LEU A 182 0.52 3.34 0.32
C LEU A 182 1.58 3.37 1.42
N VAL A 183 1.36 2.64 2.50
CA VAL A 183 2.29 2.57 3.64
C VAL A 183 2.87 1.16 3.74
N LEU A 184 4.19 1.07 3.71
CA LEU A 184 4.94 -0.11 4.15
C LEU A 184 5.17 0.06 5.66
N GLY A 185 4.24 -0.50 6.41
CA GLY A 185 4.15 -0.29 7.84
C GLY A 185 4.45 -1.55 8.64
N GLY A 186 4.32 -1.40 9.96
CA GLY A 186 4.31 -2.48 10.93
C GLY A 186 5.64 -3.21 11.11
N ASN A 187 5.87 -3.62 12.36
CA ASN A 187 6.57 -4.82 12.81
C ASN A 187 6.83 -4.69 14.31
N THR A 188 6.29 -5.56 15.17
CA THR A 188 6.75 -5.65 16.58
C THR A 188 7.84 -6.71 16.78
N ALA A 189 8.10 -7.52 15.75
CA ALA A 189 9.01 -8.67 15.76
C ALA A 189 10.43 -8.37 15.21
N LYS A 190 10.70 -7.16 14.70
CA LYS A 190 11.99 -6.75 14.07
C LYS A 190 12.47 -7.65 12.91
N GLU A 191 11.56 -8.34 12.25
CA GLU A 191 11.82 -9.10 11.01
C GLU A 191 11.97 -8.22 9.75
N ASN A 192 12.67 -8.76 8.74
CA ASN A 192 12.79 -8.15 7.43
C ASN A 192 11.60 -8.54 6.54
N SER A 193 10.89 -7.54 6.02
CA SER A 193 9.81 -7.73 5.04
C SER A 193 10.29 -7.36 3.64
N THR A 194 9.61 -7.87 2.60
CA THR A 194 9.96 -7.57 1.20
C THR A 194 8.77 -7.05 0.44
N PHE A 195 8.89 -5.91 -0.23
CA PHE A 195 7.90 -5.39 -1.17
C PHE A 195 8.48 -5.39 -2.59
N ILE A 196 7.67 -5.79 -3.57
CA ILE A 196 8.08 -5.87 -4.98
C ILE A 196 7.54 -4.64 -5.72
N ALA A 197 8.41 -3.68 -6.03
CA ALA A 197 8.08 -2.40 -6.66
C ALA A 197 7.39 -2.56 -8.02
N SER A 198 7.67 -3.61 -8.78
CA SER A 198 7.02 -3.88 -10.08
C SER A 198 5.50 -4.14 -9.99
N LYS A 199 4.98 -4.31 -8.77
CA LYS A 199 3.55 -4.36 -8.46
C LYS A 199 2.89 -2.98 -8.38
N ILE A 200 3.65 -1.88 -8.42
CA ILE A 200 3.14 -0.52 -8.42
C ILE A 200 2.99 -0.01 -9.85
N GLY A 201 1.84 0.60 -10.17
CA GLY A 201 1.61 1.32 -11.42
C GLY A 201 0.23 1.05 -12.02
N ASN A 202 -0.11 1.75 -13.11
CA ASN A 202 -1.39 1.57 -13.80
C ASN A 202 -1.54 0.12 -14.30
N GLY A 203 -2.66 -0.52 -13.96
CA GLY A 203 -2.93 -1.92 -14.30
C GLY A 203 -2.11 -2.93 -13.50
N ARG A 204 -1.47 -2.51 -12.41
CA ARG A 204 -0.72 -3.38 -11.50
C ARG A 204 -1.52 -3.64 -10.21
N GLN A 205 -0.94 -4.44 -9.31
CA GLN A 205 -1.60 -4.81 -8.05
C GLN A 205 -1.88 -3.59 -7.17
N TYR A 206 -0.98 -2.60 -7.12
CA TYR A 206 -1.16 -1.36 -6.37
C TYR A 206 -1.17 -0.19 -7.35
N GLN A 207 -2.30 0.49 -7.46
CA GLN A 207 -2.50 1.53 -8.47
C GLN A 207 -3.22 2.75 -7.92
N GLY A 208 -2.90 3.93 -8.47
CA GLY A 208 -3.55 5.19 -8.11
C GLY A 208 -3.06 5.85 -6.82
N PHE A 209 -1.99 5.34 -6.20
CA PHE A 209 -1.39 5.94 -5.01
C PHE A 209 -0.51 7.14 -5.37
N SER A 210 -0.76 8.30 -4.74
CA SER A 210 0.03 9.52 -4.94
C SER A 210 1.17 9.70 -3.93
N ASN A 211 1.10 9.02 -2.79
CA ASN A 211 2.09 9.11 -1.71
C ASN A 211 2.54 7.72 -1.26
N TYR A 212 3.81 7.57 -0.91
CA TYR A 212 4.40 6.31 -0.47
C TYR A 212 5.17 6.55 0.82
N GLU A 213 4.97 5.70 1.82
CA GLU A 213 5.60 5.88 3.14
C GLU A 213 6.14 4.56 3.68
N VAL A 214 7.33 4.61 4.29
CA VAL A 214 7.84 3.56 5.16
C VAL A 214 7.71 4.06 6.59
N ASN A 215 6.91 3.35 7.38
CA ASN A 215 6.60 3.69 8.76
C ASN A 215 6.47 2.40 9.57
N THR A 216 7.62 1.79 9.81
CA THR A 216 7.76 0.55 10.58
C THR A 216 8.50 0.83 11.89
N SER A 217 8.57 -0.12 12.82
CA SER A 217 9.26 0.10 14.09
C SER A 217 10.77 0.24 13.91
N GLU A 218 11.40 0.96 14.84
CA GLU A 218 12.85 1.04 14.95
C GLU A 218 13.55 -0.33 14.88
N GLY A 219 14.45 -0.46 13.90
CA GLY A 219 15.23 -1.68 13.62
C GLY A 219 14.56 -2.68 12.68
N SER A 220 13.34 -2.39 12.20
CA SER A 220 12.67 -3.19 11.18
C SER A 220 13.02 -2.71 9.78
N THR A 221 13.12 -3.65 8.83
CA THR A 221 13.52 -3.35 7.45
C THR A 221 12.48 -3.81 6.45
N TRP A 222 12.12 -2.93 5.52
CA TRP A 222 11.46 -3.26 4.27
C TRP A 222 12.47 -3.29 3.13
N ASN A 223 12.68 -4.47 2.55
CA ASN A 223 13.44 -4.65 1.32
C ASN A 223 12.56 -4.30 0.12
N LEU A 224 12.89 -3.25 -0.59
CA LEU A 224 12.23 -2.85 -1.81
C LEU A 224 13.01 -3.37 -3.02
N ILE A 225 12.41 -4.33 -3.73
CA ILE A 225 13.02 -5.03 -4.86
C ILE A 225 12.18 -4.91 -6.13
N GLY A 226 12.79 -5.22 -7.27
CA GLY A 226 12.16 -5.01 -8.58
C GLY A 226 12.11 -3.52 -8.94
N GLU A 227 11.53 -3.19 -10.09
CA GLU A 227 11.57 -1.83 -10.63
C GLU A 227 10.18 -1.37 -11.02
N THR A 228 9.94 -0.06 -10.93
CA THR A 228 8.73 0.57 -11.45
C THR A 228 9.06 1.91 -12.11
N THR A 229 8.26 2.29 -13.10
CA THR A 229 8.34 3.61 -13.74
C THR A 229 7.30 4.57 -13.17
N ALA A 230 6.46 4.12 -12.23
CA ALA A 230 5.47 4.97 -11.57
C ALA A 230 6.16 6.09 -10.77
N LEU A 231 5.53 7.25 -10.69
CA LEU A 231 5.94 8.31 -9.79
C LEU A 231 5.64 7.88 -8.35
N THR A 232 6.66 7.55 -7.57
CA THR A 232 6.51 7.10 -6.18
C THR A 232 7.35 7.96 -5.24
N PRO A 233 6.86 9.15 -4.81
CA PRO A 233 7.56 9.95 -3.82
C PRO A 233 7.50 9.23 -2.48
N TRP A 234 8.61 8.63 -2.08
CA TRP A 234 8.76 7.87 -0.84
C TRP A 234 9.14 8.79 0.32
N THR A 235 8.52 8.60 1.47
CA THR A 235 8.93 9.18 2.75
C THR A 235 9.32 8.06 3.70
N VAL A 236 10.52 8.09 4.25
CA VAL A 236 10.99 7.13 5.26
C VAL A 236 10.89 7.77 6.63
N THR A 237 9.77 7.52 7.32
CA THR A 237 9.44 8.11 8.62
C THR A 237 10.11 7.36 9.77
N GLU A 238 10.06 6.03 9.76
CA GLU A 238 10.64 5.19 10.81
C GLU A 238 11.07 3.83 10.22
N GLY A 239 12.05 3.20 10.89
CA GLY A 239 12.67 1.95 10.43
C GLY A 239 13.55 2.14 9.21
N THR A 240 13.75 1.06 8.45
CA THR A 240 14.69 1.02 7.32
C THR A 240 13.99 0.67 6.00
N LEU A 241 14.24 1.45 4.96
CA LEU A 241 13.97 1.09 3.57
C LEU A 241 15.27 0.63 2.91
N ALA A 242 15.39 -0.67 2.64
CA ALA A 242 16.55 -1.23 1.97
C ALA A 242 16.31 -1.38 0.46
N ILE A 243 17.24 -0.88 -0.36
CA ILE A 243 17.17 -0.94 -1.82
C ILE A 243 18.42 -1.60 -2.42
N VAL A 244 18.23 -2.21 -3.59
CA VAL A 244 19.31 -2.73 -4.44
C VAL A 244 19.49 -1.93 -5.74
N SER A 245 18.54 -1.05 -6.08
CA SER A 245 18.51 -0.21 -7.28
C SER A 245 17.68 1.05 -7.01
N ASP A 246 18.04 2.20 -7.58
CA ASP A 246 17.21 3.41 -7.51
C ASP A 246 15.87 3.23 -8.22
N HIS A 247 15.80 2.43 -9.29
CA HIS A 247 14.55 2.16 -10.02
C HIS A 247 13.49 1.44 -9.17
N SER A 248 13.87 0.84 -8.04
CA SER A 248 12.92 0.32 -7.05
C SER A 248 12.09 1.44 -6.40
N LEU A 249 12.64 2.66 -6.34
CA LEU A 249 11.98 3.87 -5.84
C LEU A 249 11.13 4.60 -6.90
N GLY A 250 10.95 4.03 -8.10
CA GLY A 250 10.08 4.58 -9.14
C GLY A 250 10.76 5.60 -10.08
N SER A 251 9.96 6.40 -10.78
CA SER A 251 10.44 7.52 -11.61
C SER A 251 11.27 8.50 -10.77
N THR A 252 12.43 8.93 -11.28
CA THR A 252 13.39 9.83 -10.63
C THR A 252 12.84 11.24 -10.36
N ASP A 253 11.71 11.59 -10.99
CA ASP A 253 10.93 12.80 -10.67
C ASP A 253 10.37 12.80 -9.24
N GLY A 254 10.15 11.62 -8.66
CA GLY A 254 9.64 11.45 -7.30
C GLY A 254 10.77 11.59 -6.28
N ALA A 255 10.76 12.65 -5.48
CA ALA A 255 11.78 12.82 -4.44
C ALA A 255 11.71 11.71 -3.37
N LEU A 256 12.86 11.39 -2.76
CA LEU A 256 12.93 10.59 -1.53
C LEU A 256 13.06 11.53 -0.33
N THR A 257 12.16 11.41 0.64
CA THR A 257 12.19 12.21 1.87
C THR A 257 12.65 11.35 3.05
N LEU A 258 13.68 11.77 3.76
CA LEU A 258 14.06 11.18 5.04
C LEU A 258 13.39 11.96 6.17
N ASN A 259 12.59 11.26 6.97
CA ASN A 259 11.77 11.83 8.04
C ASN A 259 11.89 11.05 9.35
N GLY A 260 13.11 10.65 9.69
CA GLY A 260 13.42 9.88 10.90
C GLY A 260 13.88 8.46 10.64
N GLY A 261 13.55 7.89 9.48
CA GLY A 261 13.98 6.56 9.09
C GLY A 261 15.31 6.50 8.33
N VAL A 262 15.71 5.29 7.98
CA VAL A 262 16.98 4.97 7.31
C VAL A 262 16.73 4.53 5.87
N LEU A 263 17.44 5.14 4.92
CA LEU A 263 17.65 4.52 3.61
C LEU A 263 18.90 3.62 3.68
N GLN A 264 18.76 2.35 3.31
CA GLN A 264 19.89 1.42 3.21
C GLN A 264 20.15 1.04 1.74
N THR A 265 21.39 1.17 1.28
CA THR A 265 21.85 0.63 -0.01
C THR A 265 22.60 -0.67 0.21
N VAL A 266 22.06 -1.78 -0.33
CA VAL A 266 22.65 -3.13 -0.17
C VAL A 266 23.73 -3.41 -1.23
N LEU A 267 23.61 -2.79 -2.40
CA LEU A 267 24.57 -2.83 -3.50
C LEU A 267 24.97 -1.41 -3.89
N ASN A 268 25.89 -1.28 -4.86
CA ASN A 268 26.22 0.01 -5.43
C ASN A 268 25.02 0.58 -6.18
N VAL A 269 24.61 1.80 -5.82
CA VAL A 269 23.46 2.50 -6.39
C VAL A 269 23.90 3.88 -6.88
N ASN A 270 23.43 4.27 -8.06
CA ASN A 270 23.51 5.64 -8.56
C ASN A 270 22.09 6.19 -8.63
N SER A 271 21.90 7.43 -8.19
CA SER A 271 20.62 8.12 -8.22
C SER A 271 20.80 9.58 -8.62
N ASP A 272 19.99 10.01 -9.59
CA ASP A 272 19.81 11.40 -10.00
C ASP A 272 18.52 12.01 -9.40
N ARG A 273 17.89 11.30 -8.45
CA ARG A 273 16.69 11.73 -7.75
C ARG A 273 17.02 12.80 -6.71
N ARG A 274 16.07 13.72 -6.48
CA ARG A 274 16.15 14.68 -5.38
C ARG A 274 15.92 14.00 -4.03
N PHE A 275 16.70 14.40 -3.02
CA PHE A 275 16.54 13.98 -1.64
C PHE A 275 16.13 15.16 -0.77
N ASN A 276 15.16 14.93 0.12
CA ASN A 276 14.67 15.94 1.06
C ASN A 276 14.94 15.48 2.50
N LEU A 277 15.59 16.34 3.29
CA LEU A 277 15.90 16.12 4.70
C LEU A 277 14.98 16.99 5.57
N THR A 278 14.14 16.35 6.35
CA THR A 278 13.32 16.99 7.38
C THR A 278 14.11 17.19 8.68
N ALA A 279 13.57 17.94 9.64
CA ALA A 279 14.18 18.13 10.96
C ALA A 279 14.49 16.80 11.69
N GLU A 280 13.73 15.74 11.42
CA GLU A 280 13.89 14.43 12.05
C GLU A 280 14.95 13.53 11.37
N SER A 281 15.51 13.94 10.23
CA SER A 281 16.39 13.09 9.39
C SER A 281 17.60 12.49 10.12
N LEU A 282 18.09 13.14 11.17
CA LEU A 282 19.23 12.68 11.97
C LEU A 282 18.90 11.50 12.90
N ASN A 283 17.61 11.23 13.17
CA ASN A 283 17.19 10.05 13.92
C ASN A 283 17.53 8.76 13.15
N GLY A 284 17.47 8.82 11.82
CA GLY A 284 17.85 7.74 10.91
C GLY A 284 19.08 8.11 10.09
N GLY A 285 18.89 8.32 8.79
CA GLY A 285 19.92 8.76 7.84
C GLY A 285 20.11 7.83 6.65
N ILE A 286 21.34 7.77 6.14
CA ILE A 286 21.74 6.89 5.03
C ILE A 286 22.73 5.85 5.56
N LEU A 287 22.42 4.58 5.33
CA LEU A 287 23.26 3.42 5.61
C LEU A 287 23.77 2.83 4.30
N THR A 288 25.08 2.86 4.06
CA THR A 288 25.68 2.32 2.83
C THR A 288 26.43 1.02 3.10
N ASP A 289 25.84 -0.11 2.68
CA ASP A 289 26.56 -1.38 2.59
C ASP A 289 27.23 -1.52 1.21
N GLY A 290 26.61 -0.96 0.17
CA GLY A 290 27.22 -0.64 -1.12
C GLY A 290 27.30 0.88 -1.34
N ASP A 291 28.20 1.31 -2.23
CA ASP A 291 28.41 2.73 -2.51
C ASP A 291 27.14 3.40 -3.04
N LEU A 292 26.85 4.62 -2.58
CA LEU A 292 25.71 5.40 -3.06
C LEU A 292 26.21 6.69 -3.70
N THR A 293 25.96 6.86 -5.00
CA THR A 293 26.21 8.12 -5.70
C THR A 293 24.91 8.89 -5.86
N LEU A 294 24.87 10.11 -5.30
CA LEU A 294 23.78 11.06 -5.46
C LEU A 294 24.28 12.24 -6.29
N THR A 295 23.78 12.39 -7.52
CA THR A 295 24.23 13.45 -8.43
C THR A 295 23.37 14.71 -8.39
N ASN A 296 22.17 14.62 -7.81
CA ASN A 296 21.24 15.73 -7.69
C ASN A 296 21.29 16.35 -6.29
N VAL A 297 20.64 17.52 -6.12
CA VAL A 297 20.60 18.27 -4.86
C VAL A 297 19.92 17.47 -3.75
N ILE A 298 20.56 17.45 -2.57
CA ILE A 298 19.92 17.16 -1.29
C ILE A 298 19.50 18.50 -0.67
N SER A 299 18.24 18.62 -0.30
CA SER A 299 17.67 19.87 0.24
C SER A 299 16.93 19.65 1.56
N GLY A 300 16.58 20.73 2.26
CA GLY A 300 15.69 20.70 3.42
C GLY A 300 16.34 21.19 4.72
N VAL A 301 15.53 21.40 5.75
CA VAL A 301 16.02 21.96 7.03
C VAL A 301 16.81 20.95 7.87
N GLY A 302 16.74 19.67 7.52
CA GLY A 302 17.36 18.55 8.22
C GLY A 302 18.87 18.43 8.04
N GLY A 303 19.46 17.52 8.81
CA GLY A 303 20.86 17.12 8.67
C GLY A 303 21.04 15.78 7.98
N LEU A 304 22.21 15.59 7.37
CA LEU A 304 22.64 14.35 6.72
C LEU A 304 23.42 13.50 7.72
N LYS A 305 22.96 12.27 7.98
CA LYS A 305 23.71 11.29 8.77
C LYS A 305 24.10 10.11 7.89
N LYS A 306 25.40 9.84 7.81
CA LYS A 306 26.00 8.74 7.06
C LYS A 306 26.52 7.67 8.01
N THR A 307 26.07 6.44 7.78
CA THR A 307 26.52 5.21 8.45
C THR A 307 26.90 4.14 7.42
N GLY A 308 27.38 2.98 7.87
CA GLY A 308 27.87 1.90 6.97
C GLY A 308 29.28 2.15 6.44
N ASN A 309 29.94 1.08 6.02
CA ASN A 309 31.37 1.11 5.68
C ASN A 309 31.65 1.63 4.25
N ALA A 310 30.68 1.53 3.35
CA ALA A 310 30.82 2.00 1.98
C ALA A 310 30.80 3.54 1.89
N THR A 311 31.02 4.05 0.69
CA THR A 311 31.13 5.49 0.41
C THR A 311 29.77 6.07 0.04
N LEU A 312 29.44 7.22 0.63
CA LEU A 312 28.41 8.11 0.09
C LEU A 312 29.10 9.18 -0.76
N ILE A 313 28.70 9.29 -2.03
CA ILE A 313 29.29 10.19 -3.02
C ILE A 313 28.25 11.26 -3.34
N LEU A 314 28.58 12.53 -3.12
CA LEU A 314 27.72 13.66 -3.43
C LEU A 314 28.29 14.44 -4.62
N GLY A 315 27.53 14.48 -5.71
CA GLY A 315 27.88 15.15 -6.96
C GLY A 315 27.22 16.51 -7.18
N GLY A 316 26.13 16.80 -6.46
CA GLY A 316 25.39 18.07 -6.58
C GLY A 316 25.69 19.06 -5.45
N GLN A 317 25.40 20.34 -5.69
CA GLN A 317 25.40 21.39 -4.67
C GLN A 317 24.24 21.11 -3.70
N ASN A 318 24.52 20.89 -2.42
CA ASN A 318 23.49 20.51 -1.45
C ASN A 318 23.07 21.71 -0.58
N ASP A 319 21.76 21.93 -0.52
CA ASP A 319 21.13 23.09 0.12
C ASP A 319 20.51 22.77 1.49
N TYR A 320 20.78 21.58 2.05
CA TYR A 320 20.29 21.27 3.39
C TYR A 320 21.05 22.06 4.45
N THR A 321 20.34 22.50 5.49
CA THR A 321 20.91 23.43 6.48
C THR A 321 21.31 22.79 7.80
N GLY A 322 20.90 21.55 8.05
CA GLY A 322 21.27 20.84 9.27
C GLY A 322 22.71 20.32 9.25
N ARG A 323 23.09 19.62 10.32
CA ARG A 323 24.44 19.05 10.48
C ARG A 323 24.72 17.91 9.51
N THR A 324 25.97 17.78 9.09
CA THR A 324 26.51 16.60 8.38
C THR A 324 27.26 15.72 9.36
N ILE A 325 26.80 14.50 9.61
CA ILE A 325 27.40 13.55 10.56
C ILE A 325 27.88 12.32 9.81
N ILE A 326 29.19 12.10 9.82
CA ILE A 326 29.81 10.89 9.26
C ILE A 326 30.15 9.98 10.44
N SER A 327 29.27 9.01 10.69
CA SER A 327 29.40 8.05 11.80
C SER A 327 30.25 6.84 11.40
N SER A 328 30.26 6.46 10.12
CA SER A 328 31.06 5.35 9.58
C SER A 328 31.31 5.50 8.08
N GLY A 329 32.40 4.91 7.59
CA GLY A 329 32.78 4.93 6.19
C GLY A 329 33.28 6.31 5.73
N ASN A 330 33.04 6.60 4.45
CA ASN A 330 33.55 7.80 3.80
C ASN A 330 32.41 8.64 3.20
N LEU A 331 32.53 9.95 3.30
CA LEU A 331 31.78 10.91 2.49
C LEU A 331 32.72 11.48 1.42
N PHE A 332 32.34 11.40 0.15
CA PHE A 332 33.14 11.91 -0.96
C PHE A 332 32.35 12.97 -1.72
N LEU A 333 32.86 14.21 -1.76
CA LEU A 333 32.30 15.28 -2.57
C LEU A 333 33.03 15.31 -3.92
N THR A 334 32.28 15.36 -5.01
CA THR A 334 32.80 15.29 -6.39
C THR A 334 32.14 16.30 -7.29
N GLY A 335 32.86 16.84 -8.28
CA GLY A 335 32.31 17.82 -9.22
C GLY A 335 31.78 19.05 -8.48
N GLU A 336 30.49 19.34 -8.63
CA GLU A 336 29.77 20.40 -7.92
C GLU A 336 29.30 19.96 -6.51
N GLY A 337 29.80 18.85 -5.98
CA GLY A 337 29.48 18.37 -4.65
C GLY A 337 29.82 19.39 -3.56
N GLY A 338 28.81 20.01 -2.97
CA GLY A 338 28.94 21.03 -1.91
C GLY A 338 28.08 20.72 -0.70
N ILE A 339 28.52 21.11 0.51
CA ILE A 339 27.77 21.01 1.77
C ILE A 339 27.92 22.29 2.60
N GLU A 340 28.24 23.41 1.95
CA GLU A 340 28.54 24.72 2.55
C GLU A 340 27.39 25.32 3.36
N HIS A 341 26.15 24.87 3.11
CA HIS A 341 24.97 25.26 3.88
C HIS A 341 24.79 24.44 5.17
N SER A 342 25.56 23.37 5.36
CA SER A 342 25.50 22.57 6.60
C SER A 342 25.90 23.39 7.82
N GLU A 343 25.15 23.27 8.90
CA GLU A 343 25.46 23.92 10.19
C GLU A 343 26.85 23.52 10.72
N SER A 344 27.21 22.25 10.60
CA SER A 344 28.52 21.72 10.99
C SER A 344 28.79 20.37 10.31
N VAL A 345 30.06 19.94 10.36
CA VAL A 345 30.50 18.64 9.87
C VAL A 345 31.18 17.87 11.01
N GLU A 346 30.63 16.72 11.36
CA GLU A 346 31.08 15.87 12.48
C GLU A 346 31.63 14.55 11.94
N LEU A 347 32.90 14.24 12.23
CA LEU A 347 33.56 13.00 11.84
C LEU A 347 33.81 12.12 13.07
N SER A 348 33.33 10.88 13.02
CA SER A 348 33.68 9.86 14.00
C SER A 348 35.09 9.30 13.75
N LYS A 349 35.68 8.65 14.76
CA LYS A 349 37.00 8.03 14.63
C LYS A 349 37.00 7.02 13.47
N GLY A 350 37.95 7.17 12.54
CA GLY A 350 38.12 6.26 11.40
C GLY A 350 37.25 6.57 10.20
N THR A 351 36.48 7.66 10.22
CA THR A 351 35.76 8.16 9.04
C THR A 351 36.59 9.18 8.26
N SER A 352 36.25 9.39 6.99
CA SER A 352 36.86 10.46 6.19
C SER A 352 35.82 11.28 5.42
N LEU A 353 36.17 12.56 5.23
CA LEU A 353 35.54 13.45 4.26
C LEU A 353 36.59 13.72 3.16
N ASN A 354 36.30 13.32 1.93
CA ASN A 354 37.14 13.59 0.79
C ASN A 354 36.53 14.71 -0.07
N ILE A 355 37.32 15.74 -0.37
CA ILE A 355 36.96 16.88 -1.23
C ILE A 355 37.97 17.06 -2.38
N SER A 356 38.84 16.08 -2.63
CA SER A 356 39.93 16.22 -3.61
C SER A 356 39.46 16.33 -5.06
N SER A 357 38.17 16.06 -5.32
CA SER A 357 37.57 16.01 -6.65
C SER A 357 36.42 17.00 -6.82
N THR A 358 36.29 17.99 -5.94
CA THR A 358 35.40 19.14 -6.11
C THR A 358 36.07 20.20 -6.99
N THR A 359 35.29 20.90 -7.81
CA THR A 359 35.77 21.97 -8.71
C THR A 359 35.28 23.34 -8.29
#